data_AF-A0A1P8K0Q7-F1
#
_entry.id   AF-A0A1P8K0Q7-F1
#
_cell.length_a   1.000
_cell.length_b   1.000
_cell.length_c   1.000
_cell.angle_alpha   90.00
_cell.angle_beta   90.00
_cell.angle_gamma   90.00
#
_symmetry.space_group_name_H-M   'P 1'
#
loop_
_entity.id
_entity.type
_entity.pdbx_description
1 polymer ?
#
loop_
_entity_poly.entity_id
_entity_poly.type
_entity_poly.pdbx_seq_one_letter_code
_entity_poly.pdbx_strand_id
1 'polypeptide(L)'
;MQKLKWAPPKLALYVTLSLAVSLSGCGGGGGQAPILGADVKPVLVAPPGAVAPPVVPPVVLPGGPAVVPPVVPPVVQPTACPVTVTFTDPTDGNQNAPTSTTAVANGGKRVTATLAGTVDPATINASTFRMAQTGQPPLTPASVSYDAVAGTAVLVTAAPLAANTNYLVVLDTPSPAPALVCAVAWNFKTAALPIVVPPPVNFGAAASFALSATAGVANTGATLINGDAVLNPNDTCNSVPVGGSGVFGLCGGATPGINGTVVTPTFPNTTRAQQVTDALRAAYLAITPPAGPPAAGSLGGGTPLATTSIGAPSGNVMVAGLNYFVAGTYTSGSTLTVAGDVTLDAQGNPNAVFVFQAGSAITALPGAPSPAPHTRIVLVNGAKASNVFWQAGSSATIGNYAEWYGNVLAGADITLQTSAVSCGRMFAGAFTSGALVFDTNTVSLPGHLQAPAGCN
;
A
#
# COMPACT_ATOMS: atom_id res chain seq x y z
N MET A 1 59.27 -42.34 0.44
CA MET A 1 57.96 -41.93 0.98
C MET A 1 58.15 -40.61 1.69
N GLN A 2 57.69 -39.51 1.08
CA GLN A 2 58.01 -38.13 1.48
C GLN A 2 56.71 -37.34 1.58
N LYS A 3 56.35 -36.87 2.78
CA LYS A 3 56.23 -35.44 3.14
C LYS A 3 55.41 -35.24 4.42
N LEU A 4 56.05 -34.50 5.33
CA LEU A 4 55.55 -33.85 6.54
C LEU A 4 54.16 -33.19 6.39
N LYS A 5 53.37 -33.22 7.47
CA LYS A 5 52.59 -32.05 7.91
C LYS A 5 52.69 -31.87 9.42
N TRP A 6 53.26 -30.72 9.78
CA TRP A 6 53.29 -30.12 11.10
C TRP A 6 51.95 -29.41 11.40
N ALA A 7 51.54 -29.44 12.66
CA ALA A 7 50.57 -28.50 13.25
C ALA A 7 51.33 -27.65 14.29
N PRO A 8 51.08 -26.32 14.37
CA PRO A 8 50.24 -25.77 15.45
C PRO A 8 49.56 -24.41 15.06
N PRO A 9 49.13 -23.54 16.00
CA PRO A 9 47.86 -23.53 16.72
C PRO A 9 46.97 -22.31 16.31
N LYS A 10 45.71 -22.24 16.78
CA LYS A 10 44.91 -21.00 16.69
C LYS A 10 44.56 -20.43 18.06
N LEU A 11 45.08 -19.22 18.26
CA LEU A 11 44.96 -18.28 19.36
C LEU A 11 43.52 -17.74 19.43
N ALA A 12 42.91 -17.74 20.62
CA ALA A 12 41.68 -17.01 20.91
C ALA A 12 42.05 -15.67 21.60
N LEU A 13 41.69 -14.56 20.98
CA LEU A 13 41.89 -13.21 21.51
C LEU A 13 40.54 -12.69 22.02
N TYR A 14 40.38 -12.61 23.34
CA TYR A 14 39.31 -11.87 24.01
C TYR A 14 39.84 -10.48 24.37
N VAL A 15 39.16 -9.42 23.91
CA VAL A 15 39.39 -8.06 24.40
C VAL A 15 38.08 -7.57 25.02
N THR A 16 38.05 -7.57 26.35
CA THR A 16 37.07 -6.86 27.18
C THR A 16 37.51 -5.41 27.33
N LEU A 17 36.62 -4.47 27.01
CA LEU A 17 36.79 -3.05 27.33
C LEU A 17 35.82 -2.68 28.46
N SER A 18 36.37 -2.43 29.63
CA SER A 18 35.70 -1.90 30.82
C SER A 18 35.70 -0.38 30.76
N LEU A 19 34.56 0.27 31.02
CA LEU A 19 34.55 1.64 31.52
C LEU A 19 33.52 1.75 32.65
N ALA A 20 34.03 2.04 33.84
CA ALA A 20 33.28 2.31 35.05
C ALA A 20 33.06 3.82 35.21
N VAL A 21 31.86 4.23 35.60
CA VAL A 21 31.67 5.36 36.52
C VAL A 21 30.53 4.99 37.48
N SER A 22 30.84 5.07 38.76
CA SER A 22 29.96 4.90 39.91
C SER A 22 29.90 6.19 40.72
N LEU A 23 28.89 6.26 41.61
CA LEU A 23 28.70 7.14 42.78
C LEU A 23 27.75 8.33 42.53
N SER A 24 26.50 8.25 43.03
CA SER A 24 26.01 8.56 44.40
C SER A 24 25.69 10.05 44.52
N GLY A 25 24.60 10.54 45.12
CA GLY A 25 23.54 9.98 45.94
C GLY A 25 22.76 11.16 46.56
N CYS A 26 21.62 10.87 47.21
CA CYS A 26 20.77 11.75 48.04
C CYS A 26 20.18 13.01 47.34
N GLY A 27 18.90 13.35 47.44
CA GLY A 27 17.93 13.08 48.49
C GLY A 27 17.42 14.41 49.05
N GLY A 28 16.14 14.74 48.80
CA GLY A 28 15.35 15.63 49.64
C GLY A 28 14.97 17.01 49.07
N GLY A 29 13.69 17.36 49.20
CA GLY A 29 13.24 18.76 49.34
C GLY A 29 12.21 19.24 48.32
N GLY A 30 10.95 19.34 48.73
CA GLY A 30 9.86 19.89 47.94
C GLY A 30 9.88 21.41 47.79
N GLY A 31 8.98 21.92 46.94
CA GLY A 31 8.67 23.34 46.79
C GLY A 31 7.69 23.56 45.65
N GLN A 32 6.47 23.96 46.00
CA GLN A 32 5.44 24.39 45.06
C GLN A 32 5.79 25.75 44.44
N ALA A 33 5.69 25.88 43.12
CA ALA A 33 5.21 27.08 42.43
C ALA A 33 5.00 26.81 40.91
N PRO A 34 4.01 27.46 40.25
CA PRO A 34 3.66 27.23 38.86
C PRO A 34 4.52 28.05 37.90
N ILE A 35 5.01 27.43 36.82
CA ILE A 35 5.62 28.13 35.68
C ILE A 35 4.52 28.41 34.65
N LEU A 36 3.78 29.51 34.86
CA LEU A 36 2.98 30.13 33.81
C LEU A 36 3.61 31.48 33.52
N GLY A 37 4.28 31.55 32.37
CA GLY A 37 4.73 32.77 31.75
C GLY A 37 4.14 32.86 30.35
N ALA A 38 3.63 34.07 30.05
CA ALA A 38 3.12 34.60 28.79
C ALA A 38 1.63 34.39 28.48
N ASP A 39 0.95 35.54 28.45
CA ASP A 39 -0.42 35.84 28.06
C ASP A 39 -0.99 35.00 26.91
N VAL A 40 -2.04 34.24 27.22
CA VAL A 40 -3.04 33.83 26.23
C VAL A 40 -4.39 34.32 26.72
N LYS A 41 -4.92 35.38 26.11
CA LYS A 41 -6.34 35.72 26.19
C LYS A 41 -7.12 34.68 25.37
N PRO A 42 -7.98 33.85 25.97
CA PRO A 42 -8.85 32.98 25.19
C PRO A 42 -9.94 33.84 24.55
N VAL A 43 -9.94 33.94 23.22
CA VAL A 43 -11.08 34.43 22.46
C VAL A 43 -12.04 33.24 22.29
N LEU A 44 -13.09 33.20 23.09
CA LEU A 44 -14.22 32.29 22.88
C LEU A 44 -15.07 32.84 21.74
N VAL A 45 -14.95 32.25 20.55
CA VAL A 45 -15.88 32.50 19.43
C VAL A 45 -17.08 31.57 19.62
N ALA A 46 -18.27 32.15 19.80
CA ALA A 46 -19.51 31.38 19.83
C ALA A 46 -19.84 30.82 18.42
N PRO A 47 -20.45 29.61 18.31
CA PRO A 47 -20.85 29.08 17.02
C PRO A 47 -21.95 29.95 16.37
N PRO A 48 -22.05 29.97 15.03
CA PRO A 48 -23.11 30.70 14.33
C PRO A 48 -24.49 30.15 14.73
N GLY A 49 -25.37 31.00 15.29
CA GLY A 49 -26.77 30.66 15.58
C GLY A 49 -27.29 30.95 16.99
N ALA A 50 -26.52 31.54 17.90
CA ALA A 50 -27.02 31.89 19.23
C ALA A 50 -28.01 33.09 19.16
N VAL A 51 -29.28 32.82 19.45
CA VAL A 51 -30.34 33.83 19.58
C VAL A 51 -30.15 34.58 20.91
N ALA A 52 -30.02 35.90 20.86
CA ALA A 52 -29.98 36.75 22.05
C ALA A 52 -31.37 36.83 22.71
N PRO A 53 -31.48 36.77 24.05
CA PRO A 53 -32.77 36.97 24.73
C PRO A 53 -33.24 38.43 24.63
N PRO A 54 -34.55 38.69 24.67
CA PRO A 54 -35.11 40.04 24.47
C PRO A 54 -34.79 40.96 25.65
N VAL A 55 -34.37 42.18 25.32
CA VAL A 55 -34.11 43.26 26.29
C VAL A 55 -35.44 43.79 26.83
N VAL A 56 -35.64 43.72 28.15
CA VAL A 56 -36.73 44.41 28.85
C VAL A 56 -36.35 45.90 28.98
N PRO A 57 -37.17 46.86 28.53
CA PRO A 57 -36.85 48.28 28.69
C PRO A 57 -36.93 48.71 30.16
N PRO A 58 -36.02 49.58 30.64
CA PRO A 58 -36.05 50.06 32.02
C PRO A 58 -37.19 51.05 32.27
N VAL A 59 -37.78 50.95 33.46
CA VAL A 59 -38.76 51.90 33.99
C VAL A 59 -38.06 53.22 34.31
N VAL A 60 -38.57 54.33 33.76
CA VAL A 60 -38.06 55.69 34.00
C VAL A 60 -38.73 56.27 35.25
N LEU A 61 -37.94 56.63 36.27
CA LEU A 61 -38.36 57.49 37.38
C LEU A 61 -37.94 58.94 37.07
N PRO A 62 -38.82 59.95 37.25
CA PRO A 62 -38.47 61.34 36.96
C PRO A 62 -37.80 62.03 38.18
N GLY A 63 -36.66 62.70 37.97
CA GLY A 63 -36.21 63.74 38.91
C GLY A 63 -34.70 63.90 39.22
N GLY A 64 -33.77 63.64 38.30
CA GLY A 64 -32.34 63.93 38.51
C GLY A 64 -31.76 64.87 37.44
N PRO A 65 -30.85 65.81 37.78
CA PRO A 65 -30.28 66.76 36.82
C PRO A 65 -29.47 66.06 35.72
N ALA A 66 -29.59 66.56 34.49
CA ALA A 66 -28.99 66.00 33.29
C ALA A 66 -27.45 66.03 33.37
N VAL A 67 -26.83 64.86 33.50
CA VAL A 67 -25.40 64.66 33.25
C VAL A 67 -25.23 64.46 31.75
N VAL A 68 -24.45 65.34 31.11
CA VAL A 68 -24.05 65.17 29.70
C VAL A 68 -23.24 63.87 29.60
N PRO A 69 -23.66 62.86 28.81
CA PRO A 69 -22.88 61.65 28.67
C PRO A 69 -21.56 61.96 27.93
N PRO A 70 -20.44 61.32 28.31
CA PRO A 70 -19.20 61.44 27.56
C PRO A 70 -19.41 60.95 26.13
N VAL A 71 -18.88 61.69 25.16
CA VAL A 71 -18.83 61.28 23.75
C VAL A 71 -18.13 59.92 23.68
N VAL A 72 -18.88 58.87 23.37
CA VAL A 72 -18.34 57.55 23.06
C VAL A 72 -17.60 57.68 21.73
N PRO A 73 -16.27 57.44 21.66
CA PRO A 73 -15.57 57.42 20.38
C PRO A 73 -16.20 56.34 19.48
N PRO A 74 -16.28 56.56 18.15
CA PRO A 74 -16.90 55.60 17.25
C PRO A 74 -16.22 54.24 17.41
N VAL A 75 -17.03 53.18 17.59
CA VAL A 75 -16.58 51.80 17.57
C VAL A 75 -15.95 51.57 16.19
N VAL A 76 -14.63 51.43 16.14
CA VAL A 76 -13.91 51.05 14.93
C VAL A 76 -14.41 49.67 14.53
N GLN A 77 -15.08 49.57 13.37
CA GLN A 77 -15.45 48.29 12.75
C GLN A 77 -14.23 47.37 12.70
N PRO A 78 -14.37 46.04 12.90
CA PRO A 78 -13.24 45.14 12.69
C PRO A 78 -12.77 45.31 11.25
N THR A 79 -11.53 45.77 11.09
CA THR A 79 -10.89 45.93 9.78
C THR A 79 -10.91 44.58 9.09
N ALA A 80 -11.73 44.46 8.05
CA ALA A 80 -11.74 43.29 7.19
C ALA A 80 -10.31 43.03 6.70
N CYS A 81 -9.93 41.75 6.57
CA CYS A 81 -8.61 41.41 6.09
C CYS A 81 -8.34 42.11 4.74
N PRO A 82 -7.19 42.80 4.58
CA PRO A 82 -6.87 43.54 3.35
C PRO A 82 -6.54 42.61 2.17
N VAL A 83 -6.32 41.32 2.42
CA VAL A 83 -5.99 40.30 1.42
C VAL A 83 -7.10 39.25 1.41
N THR A 84 -7.64 38.95 0.23
CA THR A 84 -8.65 37.91 0.06
C THR A 84 -8.20 36.89 -0.96
N VAL A 85 -8.47 35.61 -0.71
CA VAL A 85 -8.24 34.54 -1.71
C VAL A 85 -9.46 34.47 -2.60
N THR A 86 -9.29 34.74 -3.89
CA THR A 86 -10.39 34.74 -4.87
C THR A 86 -10.52 33.40 -5.60
N PHE A 87 -9.42 32.65 -5.70
CA PHE A 87 -9.39 31.36 -6.38
C PHE A 87 -8.31 30.45 -5.80
N THR A 88 -8.57 29.14 -5.77
CA THR A 88 -7.58 28.11 -5.42
C THR A 88 -7.61 26.98 -6.43
N ASP A 89 -6.43 26.40 -6.71
CA ASP A 89 -6.29 25.16 -7.47
C ASP A 89 -5.32 24.22 -6.71
N PRO A 90 -5.77 23.05 -6.23
CA PRO A 90 -7.15 22.54 -6.31
C PRO A 90 -8.15 23.44 -5.56
N THR A 91 -9.36 23.54 -6.11
CA THR A 91 -10.47 24.27 -5.50
C THR A 91 -10.84 23.67 -4.14
N ASP A 92 -11.31 24.51 -3.21
CA ASP A 92 -11.78 24.04 -1.91
C ASP A 92 -12.90 22.99 -2.04
N GLY A 93 -12.80 21.91 -1.27
CA GLY A 93 -13.70 20.76 -1.31
C GLY A 93 -13.57 19.87 -2.55
N ASN A 94 -12.59 20.07 -3.44
CA ASN A 94 -12.39 19.21 -4.60
C ASN A 94 -12.15 17.77 -4.17
N GLN A 95 -12.98 16.83 -4.64
CA GLN A 95 -12.92 15.42 -4.25
C GLN A 95 -12.02 14.56 -5.14
N ASN A 96 -11.59 15.09 -6.30
CA ASN A 96 -10.93 14.35 -7.38
C ASN A 96 -9.71 15.12 -7.92
N ALA A 97 -8.92 15.74 -7.05
CA ALA A 97 -7.76 16.50 -7.50
C ALA A 97 -6.66 15.57 -8.05
N PRO A 98 -6.02 15.88 -9.18
CA PRO A 98 -4.89 15.08 -9.68
C PRO A 98 -3.77 14.94 -8.64
N THR A 99 -3.07 13.81 -8.61
CA THR A 99 -1.93 13.60 -7.70
C THR A 99 -0.67 14.35 -8.14
N SER A 100 -0.59 14.74 -9.41
CA SER A 100 0.53 15.47 -10.03
C SER A 100 0.02 16.56 -10.98
N THR A 101 0.91 17.47 -11.37
CA THR A 101 0.64 18.47 -12.41
C THR A 101 1.60 18.26 -13.57
N THR A 102 1.08 18.28 -14.79
CA THR A 102 1.90 18.17 -16.02
C THR A 102 2.97 19.27 -16.05
N ALA A 103 4.17 18.92 -16.54
CA ALA A 103 5.33 19.82 -16.62
C ALA A 103 5.87 20.31 -15.26
N VAL A 104 5.57 19.61 -14.17
CA VAL A 104 6.28 19.76 -12.89
C VAL A 104 7.34 18.67 -12.75
N ALA A 105 8.55 19.06 -12.37
CA ALA A 105 9.67 18.12 -12.18
C ALA A 105 9.30 17.02 -11.18
N ASN A 106 9.81 15.81 -11.41
CA ASN A 106 9.56 14.62 -10.58
C ASN A 106 8.07 14.27 -10.39
N GLY A 107 7.18 14.77 -11.24
CA GLY A 107 5.74 14.53 -11.11
C GLY A 107 5.11 15.22 -9.90
N GLY A 108 5.72 16.31 -9.40
CA GLY A 108 5.15 17.10 -8.31
C GLY A 108 3.76 17.65 -8.61
N LYS A 109 3.03 18.01 -7.56
CA LYS A 109 1.75 18.71 -7.63
C LYS A 109 1.99 20.21 -7.49
N ARG A 110 1.41 20.98 -8.41
CA ARG A 110 1.29 22.44 -8.30
C ARG A 110 -0.01 22.76 -7.56
N VAL A 111 0.10 23.59 -6.54
CA VAL A 111 -1.02 24.13 -5.76
C VAL A 111 -0.94 25.65 -5.82
N THR A 112 -2.02 26.33 -6.19
CA THR A 112 -2.05 27.78 -6.38
C THR A 112 -3.18 28.45 -5.62
N ALA A 113 -2.95 29.68 -5.18
CA ALA A 113 -3.97 30.56 -4.64
C ALA A 113 -3.83 31.96 -5.27
N THR A 114 -4.92 32.49 -5.79
CA THR A 114 -4.99 33.84 -6.33
C THR A 114 -5.46 34.79 -5.23
N LEU A 115 -4.67 35.83 -4.98
CA LEU A 115 -4.84 36.81 -3.94
C LEU A 115 -5.32 38.14 -4.55
N ALA A 116 -6.32 38.75 -3.94
CA ALA A 116 -6.73 40.12 -4.20
C ALA A 116 -6.28 41.01 -3.02
N GLY A 117 -5.61 42.10 -3.34
CA GLY A 117 -5.00 43.01 -2.37
C GLY A 117 -3.49 43.14 -2.57
N THR A 118 -2.85 44.00 -1.77
CA THR A 118 -1.40 44.18 -1.82
C THR A 118 -0.72 43.19 -0.89
N VAL A 119 0.14 42.33 -1.43
CA VAL A 119 0.92 41.32 -0.69
C VAL A 119 2.39 41.55 -0.96
N ASP A 120 3.22 41.57 0.09
CA ASP A 120 4.67 41.60 -0.06
C ASP A 120 5.16 40.20 -0.47
N PRO A 121 5.79 40.03 -1.65
CA PRO A 121 6.27 38.74 -2.13
C PRO A 121 7.21 38.01 -1.17
N ALA A 122 7.98 38.74 -0.35
CA ALA A 122 8.91 38.14 0.61
C ALA A 122 8.18 37.37 1.72
N THR A 123 6.90 37.69 1.95
CA THR A 123 6.10 37.05 2.99
C THR A 123 5.54 35.69 2.57
N ILE A 124 5.52 35.37 1.26
CA ILE A 124 5.03 34.09 0.74
C ILE A 124 6.22 33.14 0.53
N ASN A 125 6.37 32.19 1.45
CA ASN A 125 7.47 31.23 1.46
C ASN A 125 7.02 29.90 2.09
N ALA A 126 7.92 28.92 2.23
CA ALA A 126 7.58 27.59 2.76
C ALA A 126 7.07 27.58 4.22
N SER A 127 7.23 28.69 4.96
CA SER A 127 6.66 28.85 6.30
C SER A 127 5.29 29.52 6.30
N THR A 128 4.82 30.09 5.20
CA THR A 128 3.51 30.76 5.15
C THR A 128 2.57 30.06 4.19
N PHE A 129 3.08 29.40 3.16
CA PHE A 129 2.31 28.51 2.30
C PHE A 129 2.68 27.06 2.61
N ARG A 130 1.78 26.36 3.30
CA ARG A 130 2.00 25.00 3.81
C ARG A 130 0.90 24.06 3.32
N MET A 131 1.25 22.80 3.15
CA MET A 131 0.30 21.73 2.84
C MET A 131 0.64 20.50 3.68
N ALA A 132 -0.38 19.85 4.22
CA ALA A 132 -0.22 18.62 4.99
C ALA A 132 -1.28 17.60 4.55
N GLN A 133 -0.94 16.32 4.64
CA GLN A 133 -1.96 15.29 4.68
C GLN A 133 -2.75 15.45 5.99
N THR A 134 -4.08 15.28 5.96
CA THR A 134 -4.91 15.45 7.15
C THR A 134 -4.42 14.57 8.30
N GLY A 135 -4.08 15.19 9.43
CA GLY A 135 -3.55 14.50 10.61
C GLY A 135 -2.04 14.19 10.58
N GLN A 136 -1.29 14.72 9.60
CA GLN A 136 0.16 14.56 9.48
C GLN A 136 0.88 15.93 9.54
N PRO A 137 2.21 15.94 9.78
CA PRO A 137 3.01 17.16 9.67
C PRO A 137 2.98 17.77 8.24
N PRO A 138 3.24 19.08 8.09
CA PRO A 138 3.39 19.71 6.78
C PRO A 138 4.46 19.04 5.92
N LEU A 139 4.16 18.88 4.64
CA LEU A 139 5.10 18.40 3.64
C LEU A 139 6.19 19.43 3.40
N THR A 140 7.39 18.98 3.06
CA THR A 140 8.47 19.86 2.56
C THR A 140 8.23 20.14 1.08
N PRO A 141 7.89 21.38 0.69
CA PRO A 141 7.69 21.71 -0.72
C PRO A 141 9.04 21.73 -1.46
N ALA A 142 9.01 21.46 -2.76
CA ALA A 142 10.15 21.70 -3.65
C ALA A 142 10.39 23.20 -3.87
N SER A 143 9.31 23.96 -3.99
CA SER A 143 9.38 25.43 -4.08
C SER A 143 8.08 26.07 -3.61
N VAL A 144 8.22 27.31 -3.14
CA VAL A 144 7.12 28.25 -2.92
C VAL A 144 7.50 29.56 -3.59
N SER A 145 6.56 30.17 -4.30
CA SER A 145 6.79 31.43 -5.02
C SER A 145 5.51 32.26 -5.06
N TYR A 146 5.65 33.56 -5.31
CA TYR A 146 4.53 34.47 -5.51
C TYR A 146 4.80 35.37 -6.71
N ASP A 147 3.85 35.41 -7.65
CA ASP A 147 3.84 36.35 -8.77
C ASP A 147 2.98 37.55 -8.37
N ALA A 148 3.63 38.69 -8.11
CA ALA A 148 2.96 39.93 -7.71
C ALA A 148 2.14 40.58 -8.83
N VAL A 149 2.46 40.30 -10.10
CA VAL A 149 1.74 40.85 -11.26
C VAL A 149 0.45 40.07 -11.48
N ALA A 150 0.53 38.73 -11.39
CA ALA A 150 -0.62 37.84 -11.51
C ALA A 150 -1.39 37.67 -10.19
N GLY A 151 -0.88 38.22 -9.08
CA GLY A 151 -1.45 38.04 -7.73
C GLY A 151 -1.53 36.57 -7.31
N THR A 152 -0.62 35.70 -7.77
CA THR A 152 -0.76 34.25 -7.61
C THR A 152 0.38 33.64 -6.79
N ALA A 153 0.03 33.04 -5.65
CA ALA A 153 0.94 32.23 -4.85
C ALA A 153 0.95 30.79 -5.37
N VAL A 154 2.13 30.18 -5.42
CA VAL A 154 2.34 28.83 -5.95
C VAL A 154 3.20 28.02 -5.00
N LEU A 155 2.72 26.84 -4.62
CA LEU A 155 3.46 25.79 -3.93
C LEU A 155 3.62 24.59 -4.86
N VAL A 156 4.83 24.03 -4.94
CA VAL A 156 5.14 22.83 -5.72
C VAL A 156 5.68 21.75 -4.81
N THR A 157 5.13 20.54 -4.86
CA THR A 157 5.65 19.40 -4.09
C THR A 157 6.86 18.75 -4.78
N ALA A 158 7.73 18.12 -3.98
CA ALA A 158 8.91 17.42 -4.50
C ALA A 158 8.61 16.09 -5.22
N ALA A 159 7.42 15.53 -4.96
CA ALA A 159 6.96 14.25 -5.50
C ALA A 159 5.42 14.28 -5.69
N PRO A 160 4.84 13.31 -6.41
CA PRO A 160 3.38 13.18 -6.51
C PRO A 160 2.74 13.03 -5.13
N LEU A 161 1.52 13.56 -4.98
CA LEU A 161 0.72 13.34 -3.78
C LEU A 161 0.21 11.89 -3.71
N ALA A 162 -0.03 11.39 -2.50
CA ALA A 162 -0.70 10.11 -2.32
C ALA A 162 -2.11 10.17 -2.91
N ALA A 163 -2.54 9.12 -3.60
CA ALA A 163 -3.87 9.03 -4.18
C ALA A 163 -4.95 8.85 -3.09
N ASN A 164 -6.20 9.19 -3.42
CA ASN A 164 -7.37 9.05 -2.53
C ASN A 164 -7.18 9.65 -1.12
N THR A 165 -6.36 10.69 -0.99
CA THR A 165 -5.88 11.22 0.29
C THR A 165 -6.34 12.66 0.49
N ASN A 166 -6.81 12.98 1.69
CA ASN A 166 -7.20 14.34 2.06
C ASN A 166 -5.97 15.19 2.41
N TYR A 167 -5.90 16.37 1.81
CA TYR A 167 -4.88 17.37 2.07
C TYR A 167 -5.53 18.65 2.59
N LEU A 168 -4.91 19.23 3.61
CA LEU A 168 -5.20 20.56 4.13
C LEU A 168 -4.09 21.50 3.67
N VAL A 169 -4.49 22.59 3.05
CA VAL A 169 -3.58 23.66 2.63
C VAL A 169 -3.85 24.89 3.48
N VAL A 170 -2.79 25.53 3.94
CA VAL A 170 -2.83 26.75 4.74
C VAL A 170 -1.93 27.78 4.10
N LEU A 171 -2.49 28.97 3.86
CA LEU A 171 -1.79 30.13 3.37
C LEU A 171 -1.98 31.28 4.36
N ASP A 172 -0.90 31.59 5.07
CA ASP A 172 -0.81 32.74 5.95
C ASP A 172 -0.30 33.94 5.13
N THR A 173 -1.06 35.03 5.10
CA THR A 173 -0.61 36.30 4.50
C THR A 173 -0.37 37.31 5.62
N PRO A 174 0.89 37.53 6.04
CA PRO A 174 1.22 38.56 7.02
C PRO A 174 0.88 39.94 6.45
N SER A 175 0.03 40.69 7.13
CA SER A 175 -0.24 42.09 6.77
C SER A 175 0.85 43.01 7.34
N PRO A 176 1.25 44.08 6.63
CA PRO A 176 2.09 45.15 7.19
C PRO A 176 1.35 46.02 8.23
N ALA A 177 0.04 45.88 8.40
CA ALA A 177 -0.68 46.44 9.54
C ALA A 177 -0.40 45.61 10.81
N PRO A 178 -0.28 46.23 12.01
CA PRO A 178 0.14 45.51 13.20
C PRO A 178 -0.82 44.35 13.54
N ALA A 179 -0.30 43.13 13.41
CA ALA A 179 -0.84 41.87 13.91
C ALA A 179 -2.15 41.29 13.30
N LEU A 180 -2.46 41.55 12.02
CA LEU A 180 -3.43 40.73 11.29
C LEU A 180 -2.70 39.69 10.41
N VAL A 181 -2.77 38.42 10.80
CA VAL A 181 -2.47 37.28 9.94
C VAL A 181 -3.76 36.87 9.26
N CYS A 182 -3.83 37.00 7.95
CA CYS A 182 -4.96 36.51 7.19
C CYS A 182 -4.64 35.09 6.73
N ALA A 183 -4.98 34.14 7.59
CA ALA A 183 -4.86 32.72 7.31
C ALA A 183 -6.07 32.26 6.49
N VAL A 184 -5.81 31.73 5.31
CA VAL A 184 -6.81 31.01 4.52
C VAL A 184 -6.43 29.55 4.50
N ALA A 185 -7.40 28.69 4.82
CA ALA A 185 -7.24 27.26 4.74
C ALA A 185 -8.31 26.66 3.82
N TRP A 186 -7.91 25.70 3.01
CA TRP A 186 -8.83 24.94 2.17
C TRP A 186 -8.39 23.48 2.12
N ASN A 187 -9.34 22.61 1.81
CA ASN A 187 -9.09 21.18 1.72
C ASN A 187 -9.37 20.68 0.31
N PHE A 188 -8.67 19.63 -0.08
CA PHE A 188 -9.01 18.85 -1.25
C PHE A 188 -8.62 17.39 -1.02
N LYS A 189 -9.25 16.49 -1.77
CA LYS A 189 -8.93 15.09 -1.82
C LYS A 189 -8.33 14.76 -3.18
N THR A 190 -7.22 14.04 -3.18
CA THR A 190 -6.65 13.52 -4.43
C THR A 190 -7.55 12.44 -5.01
N ALA A 191 -7.65 12.39 -6.34
CA ALA A 191 -8.35 11.34 -7.04
C ALA A 191 -7.78 9.97 -6.63
N ALA A 192 -8.66 8.98 -6.53
CA ALA A 192 -8.21 7.60 -6.55
C ALA A 192 -7.47 7.34 -7.87
N LEU A 193 -6.45 6.47 -7.85
CA LEU A 193 -5.83 6.01 -9.09
C LEU A 193 -6.95 5.42 -9.97
N PRO A 194 -6.94 5.65 -11.29
CA PRO A 194 -7.91 5.05 -12.19
C PRO A 194 -7.74 3.53 -12.10
N ILE A 195 -8.64 2.90 -11.34
CA ILE A 195 -8.70 1.47 -11.18
C ILE A 195 -9.32 0.92 -12.46
N VAL A 196 -8.50 0.27 -13.28
CA VAL A 196 -9.03 -0.65 -14.28
C VAL A 196 -9.46 -1.89 -13.51
N VAL A 197 -10.76 -1.98 -13.22
CA VAL A 197 -11.35 -3.17 -12.58
C VAL A 197 -11.24 -4.31 -13.59
N PRO A 198 -10.44 -5.35 -13.31
CA PRO A 198 -10.34 -6.48 -14.20
C PRO A 198 -11.69 -7.21 -14.25
N PRO A 199 -12.12 -7.72 -15.42
CA PRO A 199 -13.24 -8.64 -15.47
C PRO A 199 -12.92 -9.90 -14.64
N PRO A 200 -13.94 -10.62 -14.14
CA PRO A 200 -13.72 -11.90 -13.48
C PRO A 200 -12.95 -12.87 -14.39
N VAL A 201 -11.93 -13.52 -13.83
CA VAL A 201 -11.13 -14.52 -14.55
C VAL A 201 -11.85 -15.87 -14.48
N ASN A 202 -12.21 -16.41 -15.64
CA ASN A 202 -12.87 -17.72 -15.72
C ASN A 202 -11.83 -18.83 -15.92
N PHE A 203 -11.77 -19.77 -14.97
CA PHE A 203 -10.90 -20.94 -15.05
C PHE A 203 -11.51 -22.11 -15.82
N GLY A 204 -12.80 -22.07 -16.18
CA GLY A 204 -13.46 -23.10 -16.98
C GLY A 204 -13.19 -24.52 -16.47
N ALA A 205 -12.63 -25.36 -17.33
CA ALA A 205 -12.26 -26.74 -17.01
C ALA A 205 -11.26 -26.88 -15.85
N ALA A 206 -10.50 -25.83 -15.54
CA ALA A 206 -9.49 -25.78 -14.49
C ALA A 206 -10.02 -25.23 -13.14
N ALA A 207 -11.32 -25.03 -12.99
CA ALA A 207 -11.89 -24.44 -11.77
C ALA A 207 -11.54 -25.23 -10.49
N SER A 208 -11.47 -26.56 -10.54
CA SER A 208 -11.13 -27.45 -9.41
C SER A 208 -9.63 -27.67 -9.20
N PHE A 209 -8.78 -27.11 -10.06
CA PHE A 209 -7.34 -27.37 -10.06
C PHE A 209 -6.60 -26.35 -9.21
N ALA A 210 -5.92 -26.86 -8.19
CA ALA A 210 -4.97 -26.11 -7.38
C ALA A 210 -3.62 -25.97 -8.09
N LEU A 211 -3.20 -27.00 -8.85
CA LEU A 211 -1.87 -27.05 -9.45
C LEU A 211 -1.90 -27.34 -10.94
N SER A 212 -0.94 -26.75 -11.65
CA SER A 212 -0.57 -27.13 -13.00
C SER A 212 0.91 -26.93 -13.25
N ALA A 213 1.55 -27.92 -13.88
CA ALA A 213 2.93 -27.83 -14.34
C ALA A 213 3.09 -28.47 -15.72
N THR A 214 3.97 -27.87 -16.53
CA THR A 214 4.30 -28.39 -17.87
C THR A 214 5.64 -29.11 -17.90
N ALA A 215 6.50 -28.92 -16.89
CA ALA A 215 7.80 -29.58 -16.72
C ALA A 215 7.85 -30.56 -15.52
N GLY A 216 6.71 -30.81 -14.86
CA GLY A 216 6.62 -31.69 -13.69
C GLY A 216 6.76 -30.96 -12.35
N VAL A 217 6.90 -31.74 -11.28
CA VAL A 217 6.92 -31.24 -9.89
C VAL A 217 8.12 -31.81 -9.16
N ALA A 218 8.93 -31.01 -8.50
CA ALA A 218 9.95 -31.45 -7.55
C ALA A 218 9.49 -31.16 -6.12
N ASN A 219 9.69 -32.09 -5.19
CA ASN A 219 9.27 -31.91 -3.80
C ASN A 219 10.30 -32.43 -2.80
N THR A 220 10.54 -31.64 -1.76
CA THR A 220 11.29 -32.01 -0.56
C THR A 220 10.37 -31.92 0.65
N GLY A 221 10.54 -32.81 1.62
CA GLY A 221 9.75 -32.82 2.85
C GLY A 221 8.24 -33.07 2.66
N ALA A 222 7.48 -32.79 3.72
CA ALA A 222 6.06 -33.15 3.80
C ALA A 222 5.17 -32.04 3.23
N THR A 223 4.99 -32.04 1.91
CA THR A 223 4.08 -31.11 1.23
C THR A 223 2.67 -31.68 1.16
N LEU A 224 1.66 -30.84 1.35
CA LEU A 224 0.24 -31.18 1.22
C LEU A 224 -0.45 -30.27 0.19
N ILE A 225 -1.14 -30.88 -0.76
CA ILE A 225 -1.95 -30.22 -1.78
C ILE A 225 -3.43 -30.52 -1.51
N ASN A 226 -4.26 -29.48 -1.43
CA ASN A 226 -5.70 -29.56 -1.24
C ASN A 226 -6.40 -29.04 -2.51
N GLY A 227 -6.75 -29.96 -3.43
CA GLY A 227 -7.32 -29.67 -4.74
C GLY A 227 -6.70 -30.52 -5.86
N ASP A 228 -7.27 -30.44 -7.06
CA ASP A 228 -6.80 -31.23 -8.21
C ASP A 228 -5.48 -30.67 -8.77
N ALA A 229 -4.74 -31.51 -9.49
CA ALA A 229 -3.51 -31.14 -10.18
C ALA A 229 -3.52 -31.62 -11.63
N VAL A 230 -2.91 -30.84 -12.53
CA VAL A 230 -2.66 -31.27 -13.92
C VAL A 230 -1.16 -31.24 -14.23
N LEU A 231 -0.63 -32.34 -14.78
CA LEU A 231 0.74 -32.43 -15.29
C LEU A 231 0.69 -32.74 -16.77
N ASN A 232 1.04 -31.77 -17.61
CA ASN A 232 0.89 -31.91 -19.07
C ASN A 232 1.84 -30.94 -19.80
N PRO A 233 2.65 -31.39 -20.77
CA PRO A 233 2.66 -32.72 -21.39
C PRO A 233 3.49 -33.76 -20.65
N ASN A 234 4.35 -33.35 -19.72
CA ASN A 234 5.25 -34.26 -19.01
C ASN A 234 4.55 -34.80 -17.75
N ASP A 235 4.47 -36.12 -17.63
CA ASP A 235 3.75 -36.84 -16.57
C ASP A 235 4.70 -37.39 -15.48
N THR A 236 5.84 -36.74 -15.25
CA THR A 236 6.94 -37.29 -14.44
C THR A 236 6.49 -37.70 -13.02
N CYS A 237 6.39 -39.04 -12.85
CA CYS A 237 6.18 -39.88 -11.66
C CYS A 237 4.73 -40.33 -11.34
N ASN A 238 4.30 -41.39 -12.05
CA ASN A 238 3.04 -42.13 -11.84
C ASN A 238 3.25 -43.50 -11.17
N SER A 239 3.59 -43.53 -9.89
CA SER A 239 3.37 -44.71 -9.04
C SER A 239 2.04 -44.64 -8.28
N VAL A 240 1.11 -43.77 -8.70
CA VAL A 240 -0.22 -43.67 -8.10
C VAL A 240 -1.13 -44.69 -8.76
N PRO A 241 -1.77 -45.56 -7.98
CA PRO A 241 -2.98 -46.23 -8.43
C PRO A 241 -4.00 -45.14 -8.78
N VAL A 242 -4.20 -44.93 -10.07
CA VAL A 242 -5.19 -43.99 -10.62
C VAL A 242 -6.60 -44.48 -10.26
N GLY A 243 -7.06 -44.03 -9.10
CA GLY A 243 -8.31 -44.43 -8.49
C GLY A 243 -8.44 -43.96 -7.04
N GLY A 244 -8.43 -42.65 -6.81
CA GLY A 244 -8.73 -42.03 -5.50
C GLY A 244 -7.51 -41.86 -4.60
N SER A 245 -7.12 -40.60 -4.36
CA SER A 245 -6.01 -40.11 -3.53
C SER A 245 -4.63 -40.70 -3.87
N GLY A 246 -3.76 -39.88 -4.45
CA GLY A 246 -2.37 -40.30 -4.65
C GLY A 246 -1.45 -39.23 -5.22
N VAL A 247 -0.32 -39.12 -4.53
CA VAL A 247 0.99 -38.48 -4.75
C VAL A 247 1.43 -38.23 -6.21
N PHE A 248 2.06 -37.10 -6.56
CA PHE A 248 2.68 -36.93 -7.89
C PHE A 248 3.95 -36.06 -7.89
N GLY A 249 4.90 -36.32 -8.81
CA GLY A 249 6.11 -35.48 -9.02
C GLY A 249 7.48 -36.22 -9.03
N LEU A 250 8.50 -35.62 -9.67
CA LEU A 250 9.90 -36.03 -9.82
C LEU A 250 10.54 -36.58 -8.53
N CYS A 251 10.51 -37.90 -8.46
CA CYS A 251 11.51 -38.88 -8.06
C CYS A 251 12.95 -38.33 -7.81
N GLY A 252 13.15 -37.77 -6.62
CA GLY A 252 14.45 -37.40 -6.03
C GLY A 252 14.37 -36.94 -4.57
N GLY A 253 13.16 -36.99 -3.98
CA GLY A 253 12.84 -36.48 -2.65
C GLY A 253 11.57 -37.12 -2.10
N ALA A 254 10.86 -36.40 -1.23
CA ALA A 254 9.62 -36.88 -0.64
C ALA A 254 8.42 -36.65 -1.57
N THR A 255 7.45 -37.53 -1.53
CA THR A 255 6.21 -37.44 -2.32
C THR A 255 5.22 -36.44 -1.70
N PRO A 256 4.69 -35.44 -2.44
CA PRO A 256 3.67 -34.56 -1.88
C PRO A 256 2.36 -35.34 -1.68
N GLY A 257 1.70 -35.15 -0.55
CA GLY A 257 0.33 -35.61 -0.35
C GLY A 257 -0.64 -34.76 -1.15
N ILE A 258 -1.69 -35.38 -1.70
CA ILE A 258 -2.76 -34.67 -2.41
C ILE A 258 -4.14 -35.16 -1.95
N ASN A 259 -4.97 -34.21 -1.55
CA ASN A 259 -6.40 -34.36 -1.31
C ASN A 259 -7.13 -33.86 -2.57
N GLY A 260 -7.10 -34.69 -3.62
CA GLY A 260 -7.60 -34.34 -4.94
C GLY A 260 -7.25 -35.41 -5.98
N THR A 261 -7.50 -35.09 -7.25
CA THR A 261 -7.17 -35.94 -8.39
C THR A 261 -6.02 -35.35 -9.21
N VAL A 262 -5.17 -36.22 -9.75
CA VAL A 262 -4.09 -35.83 -10.65
C VAL A 262 -4.48 -36.19 -12.07
N VAL A 263 -4.47 -35.21 -12.97
CA VAL A 263 -4.72 -35.37 -14.39
C VAL A 263 -3.42 -35.27 -15.17
N THR A 264 -3.19 -36.22 -16.07
CA THR A 264 -2.02 -36.34 -16.94
C THR A 264 -2.46 -36.75 -18.35
N PRO A 265 -1.57 -36.74 -19.36
CA PRO A 265 -1.89 -37.31 -20.67
C PRO A 265 -2.31 -38.79 -20.62
N THR A 266 -1.85 -39.51 -19.60
CA THR A 266 -2.13 -40.93 -19.40
C THR A 266 -3.36 -41.18 -18.53
N PHE A 267 -3.84 -40.19 -17.76
CA PHE A 267 -5.04 -40.31 -16.93
C PHE A 267 -5.81 -38.99 -16.77
N PRO A 268 -7.14 -38.97 -16.94
CA PRO A 268 -7.95 -40.03 -17.54
C PRO A 268 -7.69 -40.14 -19.05
N ASN A 269 -7.16 -39.10 -19.70
CA ASN A 269 -6.71 -39.07 -21.09
C ASN A 269 -6.05 -37.73 -21.44
N THR A 270 -5.33 -37.70 -22.56
CA THR A 270 -4.70 -36.51 -23.14
C THR A 270 -5.67 -35.37 -23.37
N THR A 271 -6.90 -35.63 -23.82
CA THR A 271 -7.87 -34.58 -24.12
C THR A 271 -8.22 -33.77 -22.88
N ARG A 272 -8.49 -34.43 -21.75
CA ARG A 272 -8.80 -33.74 -20.49
C ARG A 272 -7.61 -32.96 -19.97
N ALA A 273 -6.41 -33.54 -20.01
CA ALA A 273 -5.18 -32.86 -19.59
C ALA A 273 -4.94 -31.58 -20.41
N GLN A 274 -5.08 -31.65 -21.74
CA GLN A 274 -4.94 -30.49 -22.62
C GLN A 274 -6.01 -29.43 -22.36
N GLN A 275 -7.29 -29.82 -22.22
CA GLN A 275 -8.38 -28.88 -21.92
C GLN A 275 -8.14 -28.08 -20.64
N VAL A 276 -7.61 -28.71 -19.58
CA VAL A 276 -7.32 -28.03 -18.32
C VAL A 276 -6.12 -27.09 -18.48
N THR A 277 -5.05 -27.53 -19.13
CA THR A 277 -3.87 -26.69 -19.41
C THR A 277 -4.24 -25.48 -20.28
N ASP A 278 -5.07 -25.66 -21.30
CA ASP A 278 -5.55 -24.58 -22.18
C ASP A 278 -6.42 -23.58 -21.42
N ALA A 279 -7.29 -24.05 -20.51
CA ALA A 279 -8.10 -23.17 -19.67
C ALA A 279 -7.25 -22.31 -18.72
N LEU A 280 -6.17 -22.88 -18.16
CA LEU A 280 -5.22 -22.12 -17.32
C LEU A 280 -4.42 -21.11 -18.14
N ARG A 281 -3.99 -21.50 -19.35
CA ARG A 281 -3.34 -20.57 -20.29
C ARG A 281 -4.29 -19.45 -20.69
N ALA A 282 -5.56 -19.74 -20.94
CA ALA A 282 -6.58 -18.72 -21.21
C ALA A 282 -6.76 -17.76 -20.03
N ALA A 283 -6.75 -18.27 -18.79
CA ALA A 283 -6.80 -17.43 -17.59
C ALA A 283 -5.58 -16.49 -17.48
N TYR A 284 -4.38 -17.00 -17.77
CA TYR A 284 -3.16 -16.18 -17.85
C TYR A 284 -3.30 -15.09 -18.92
N LEU A 285 -3.75 -15.45 -20.13
CA LEU A 285 -3.94 -14.50 -21.23
C LEU A 285 -5.03 -13.47 -20.95
N ALA A 286 -6.10 -13.84 -20.24
CA ALA A 286 -7.20 -12.94 -19.89
C ALA A 286 -6.76 -11.79 -18.95
N ILE A 287 -5.76 -12.04 -18.12
CA ILE A 287 -5.13 -11.01 -17.28
C ILE A 287 -3.87 -10.43 -17.91
N THR A 288 -3.51 -10.82 -19.14
CA THR A 288 -2.38 -10.24 -19.86
C THR A 288 -2.86 -8.98 -20.61
N PRO A 289 -2.08 -7.89 -20.62
CA PRO A 289 -2.37 -6.71 -21.43
C PRO A 289 -2.57 -7.02 -22.93
N PRO A 290 -3.42 -6.27 -23.65
CA PRO A 290 -3.61 -6.41 -25.10
C PRO A 290 -2.35 -6.20 -25.95
N ALA A 291 -1.29 -5.63 -25.38
CA ALA A 291 -0.01 -5.35 -26.06
C ALA A 291 0.90 -6.60 -26.23
N GLY A 292 0.35 -7.80 -25.98
CA GLY A 292 1.05 -9.08 -26.08
C GLY A 292 1.46 -9.64 -24.71
N PRO A 293 2.09 -10.83 -24.67
CA PRO A 293 2.68 -11.41 -23.45
C PRO A 293 3.43 -10.36 -22.64
N PRO A 294 3.58 -10.50 -21.30
CA PRO A 294 4.42 -9.62 -20.50
C PRO A 294 5.88 -9.79 -20.93
N ALA A 295 6.28 -9.16 -22.03
CA ALA A 295 7.66 -8.84 -22.32
C ALA A 295 8.00 -7.64 -21.44
N ALA A 296 9.18 -7.68 -20.81
CA ALA A 296 9.72 -6.56 -20.05
C ALA A 296 9.53 -5.24 -20.83
N GLY A 297 8.61 -4.38 -20.36
CA GLY A 297 8.31 -3.09 -20.98
C GLY A 297 6.97 -2.95 -21.73
N SER A 298 6.16 -4.01 -21.88
CA SER A 298 4.85 -3.93 -22.58
C SER A 298 3.66 -4.26 -21.66
N LEU A 299 3.63 -3.69 -20.45
CA LEU A 299 2.48 -3.78 -19.57
C LEU A 299 1.53 -2.59 -19.82
N GLY A 300 0.47 -2.81 -20.58
CA GLY A 300 -0.57 -1.82 -20.85
C GLY A 300 -1.84 -2.05 -20.02
N GLY A 301 -2.58 -1.00 -19.71
CA GLY A 301 -3.95 -1.13 -19.16
C GLY A 301 -4.07 -1.37 -17.65
N GLY A 302 -2.97 -1.30 -16.89
CA GLY A 302 -2.99 -1.32 -15.42
C GLY A 302 -2.28 -0.10 -14.82
N THR A 303 -2.42 0.07 -13.51
CA THR A 303 -1.78 1.14 -12.73
C THR A 303 -0.31 0.80 -12.45
N PRO A 304 0.67 1.57 -12.96
CA PRO A 304 2.07 1.31 -12.66
C PRO A 304 2.37 1.48 -11.17
N LEU A 305 3.05 0.50 -10.59
CA LEU A 305 3.57 0.60 -9.23
C LEU A 305 4.72 1.61 -9.21
N ALA A 306 4.74 2.46 -8.18
CA ALA A 306 5.80 3.46 -7.99
C ALA A 306 7.16 2.81 -7.62
N THR A 307 7.15 1.56 -7.16
CA THR A 307 8.32 0.80 -6.75
C THR A 307 8.21 -0.64 -7.30
N THR A 308 9.35 -1.31 -7.40
CA THR A 308 9.42 -2.75 -7.73
C THR A 308 9.38 -3.64 -6.49
N SER A 309 9.33 -3.04 -5.30
CA SER A 309 9.21 -3.73 -4.01
C SER A 309 8.01 -3.17 -3.25
N ILE A 310 7.03 -4.03 -3.01
CA ILE A 310 5.79 -3.72 -2.28
C ILE A 310 5.77 -4.47 -0.95
N GLY A 311 4.89 -4.05 -0.05
CA GLY A 311 4.77 -4.59 1.30
C GLY A 311 5.50 -3.75 2.34
N ALA A 312 5.13 -3.97 3.60
CA ALA A 312 5.77 -3.35 4.75
C ALA A 312 5.82 -4.33 5.92
N PRO A 313 6.75 -4.19 6.88
CA PRO A 313 6.74 -5.04 8.07
C PRO A 313 5.39 -4.97 8.81
N SER A 314 5.01 -6.07 9.46
CA SER A 314 3.75 -6.18 10.19
C SER A 314 3.50 -5.01 11.15
N GLY A 315 2.28 -4.48 11.13
CA GLY A 315 1.84 -3.39 12.02
C GLY A 315 2.26 -1.98 11.57
N ASN A 316 2.97 -1.84 10.44
CA ASN A 316 3.22 -0.53 9.86
C ASN A 316 1.94 0.10 9.30
N VAL A 317 1.96 1.43 9.17
CA VAL A 317 0.88 2.19 8.56
C VAL A 317 0.63 1.70 7.13
N MET A 318 -0.64 1.54 6.78
CA MET A 318 -1.08 1.20 5.44
C MET A 318 -0.88 2.41 4.50
N VAL A 319 -0.08 2.22 3.45
CA VAL A 319 0.24 3.21 2.43
C VAL A 319 -0.24 2.70 1.08
N ALA A 320 -1.15 3.46 0.46
CA ALA A 320 -1.75 3.11 -0.83
C ALA A 320 -0.68 2.96 -1.92
N GLY A 321 -0.73 1.86 -2.67
CA GLY A 321 0.23 1.57 -3.73
C GLY A 321 1.57 1.01 -3.26
N LEU A 322 1.78 0.87 -1.94
CA LEU A 322 2.96 0.23 -1.35
C LEU A 322 2.60 -1.05 -0.61
N ASN A 323 1.80 -0.98 0.45
CA ASN A 323 1.38 -2.13 1.27
C ASN A 323 -0.14 -2.18 1.48
N TYR A 324 -0.88 -1.30 0.80
CA TYR A 324 -2.34 -1.27 0.77
C TYR A 324 -2.83 -1.08 -0.66
N PHE A 325 -3.70 -1.99 -1.09
CA PHE A 325 -4.26 -2.00 -2.44
C PHE A 325 -5.76 -2.25 -2.36
N VAL A 326 -6.49 -1.59 -3.25
CA VAL A 326 -7.92 -1.83 -3.50
C VAL A 326 -8.06 -2.65 -4.78
N ALA A 327 -9.27 -3.04 -5.15
CA ALA A 327 -9.50 -3.76 -6.41
C ALA A 327 -8.82 -3.03 -7.58
N GLY A 328 -8.25 -3.77 -8.53
CA GLY A 328 -7.57 -3.18 -9.69
C GLY A 328 -6.44 -4.01 -10.29
N THR A 329 -5.94 -3.55 -11.43
CA THR A 329 -4.73 -4.07 -12.07
C THR A 329 -3.53 -3.19 -11.75
N TYR A 330 -2.44 -3.78 -11.26
CA TYR A 330 -1.19 -3.14 -10.87
C TYR A 330 -0.02 -3.73 -11.66
N THR A 331 0.88 -2.88 -12.15
CA THR A 331 1.94 -3.31 -13.07
C THR A 331 3.34 -2.94 -12.59
N SER A 332 4.28 -3.88 -12.73
CA SER A 332 5.72 -3.66 -12.59
C SER A 332 6.40 -4.10 -13.88
N GLY A 333 7.08 -3.18 -14.58
CA GLY A 333 7.76 -3.50 -15.85
C GLY A 333 8.94 -4.48 -15.71
N SER A 334 9.33 -4.81 -14.48
CA SER A 334 10.43 -5.71 -14.13
C SER A 334 9.96 -6.77 -13.11
N THR A 335 10.86 -7.26 -12.27
CA THR A 335 10.51 -8.14 -11.15
C THR A 335 9.68 -7.38 -10.12
N LEU A 336 8.63 -8.00 -9.59
CA LEU A 336 7.88 -7.50 -8.44
C LEU A 336 8.27 -8.27 -7.19
N THR A 337 8.88 -7.58 -6.23
CA THR A 337 9.23 -8.13 -4.92
C THR A 337 8.13 -7.82 -3.92
N VAL A 338 7.69 -8.81 -3.15
CA VAL A 338 6.77 -8.65 -2.02
C VAL A 338 7.55 -8.86 -0.72
N ALA A 339 7.63 -7.82 0.10
CA ALA A 339 8.47 -7.74 1.30
C ALA A 339 7.61 -7.37 2.52
N GLY A 340 7.12 -8.39 3.22
CA GLY A 340 6.26 -8.22 4.40
C GLY A 340 4.77 -8.27 4.06
N ASP A 341 3.98 -7.50 4.79
CA ASP A 341 2.52 -7.48 4.66
C ASP A 341 2.07 -6.64 3.48
N VAL A 342 1.20 -7.22 2.65
CA VAL A 342 0.41 -6.52 1.63
C VAL A 342 -1.06 -6.69 1.94
N THR A 343 -1.75 -5.59 2.19
CA THR A 343 -3.20 -5.58 2.48
C THR A 343 -3.99 -5.36 1.19
N LEU A 344 -4.91 -6.28 0.91
CA LEU A 344 -5.85 -6.20 -0.20
C LEU A 344 -7.26 -5.96 0.36
N ASP A 345 -7.80 -4.78 0.08
CA ASP A 345 -9.06 -4.30 0.62
C ASP A 345 -10.15 -4.31 -0.44
N ALA A 346 -11.14 -5.16 -0.26
CA ALA A 346 -12.29 -5.25 -1.15
C ALA A 346 -13.32 -4.13 -0.95
N GLN A 347 -13.18 -3.31 0.10
CA GLN A 347 -14.07 -2.19 0.43
C GLN A 347 -15.55 -2.60 0.51
N GLY A 348 -15.82 -3.82 0.98
CA GLY A 348 -17.16 -4.39 1.08
C GLY A 348 -17.68 -5.05 -0.20
N ASN A 349 -16.90 -5.05 -1.30
CA ASN A 349 -17.28 -5.71 -2.54
C ASN A 349 -16.72 -7.16 -2.60
N PRO A 350 -17.54 -8.21 -2.39
CA PRO A 350 -17.07 -9.59 -2.41
C PRO A 350 -16.61 -10.09 -3.79
N ASN A 351 -16.86 -9.30 -4.84
CA ASN A 351 -16.42 -9.55 -6.21
C ASN A 351 -15.22 -8.67 -6.60
N ALA A 352 -14.57 -8.01 -5.64
CA ALA A 352 -13.35 -7.24 -5.87
C ALA A 352 -12.24 -8.13 -6.46
N VAL A 353 -11.67 -7.70 -7.58
CA VAL A 353 -10.59 -8.41 -8.29
C VAL A 353 -9.29 -7.62 -8.20
N PHE A 354 -8.20 -8.31 -7.88
CA PHE A 354 -6.86 -7.75 -7.78
C PHE A 354 -5.95 -8.49 -8.75
N VAL A 355 -5.26 -7.76 -9.63
CA VAL A 355 -4.30 -8.33 -10.58
C VAL A 355 -2.97 -7.61 -10.40
N PHE A 356 -1.91 -8.35 -10.12
CA PHE A 356 -0.54 -7.87 -10.07
C PHE A 356 0.24 -8.48 -11.22
N GLN A 357 0.77 -7.64 -12.11
CA GLN A 357 1.50 -8.06 -13.30
C GLN A 357 2.96 -7.66 -13.18
N ALA A 358 3.86 -8.63 -13.24
CA ALA A 358 5.30 -8.40 -13.33
C ALA A 358 5.79 -8.74 -14.75
N GLY A 359 6.55 -7.83 -15.36
CA GLY A 359 7.18 -8.05 -16.67
C GLY A 359 8.27 -9.13 -16.63
N SER A 360 8.73 -9.50 -15.42
CA SER A 360 9.63 -10.62 -15.18
C SER A 360 9.10 -11.48 -14.03
N ALA A 361 9.86 -11.63 -12.94
CA ALA A 361 9.52 -12.53 -11.85
C ALA A 361 8.61 -11.89 -10.80
N ILE A 362 7.90 -12.72 -10.03
CA ILE A 362 7.31 -12.34 -8.75
C ILE A 362 8.09 -13.03 -7.64
N THR A 363 8.56 -12.28 -6.65
CA THR A 363 9.37 -12.82 -5.55
C THR A 363 8.81 -12.36 -4.20
N ALA A 364 8.27 -13.26 -3.40
CA ALA A 364 8.03 -13.01 -1.98
C ALA A 364 9.33 -13.23 -1.20
N LEU A 365 9.73 -12.26 -0.38
CA LEU A 365 10.93 -12.41 0.44
C LEU A 365 10.75 -13.50 1.50
N PRO A 366 11.80 -14.30 1.77
CA PRO A 366 11.78 -15.29 2.82
C PRO A 366 11.70 -14.63 4.20
N GLY A 367 11.06 -15.31 5.14
CA GLY A 367 10.98 -14.90 6.53
C GLY A 367 11.35 -16.00 7.50
N ALA A 368 10.76 -15.92 8.68
CA ALA A 368 10.88 -16.90 9.76
C ALA A 368 9.49 -17.39 10.20
N PRO A 369 9.39 -18.51 10.95
CA PRO A 369 8.10 -19.00 11.44
C PRO A 369 7.36 -17.93 12.24
N SER A 370 6.03 -17.86 12.06
CA SER A 370 5.15 -16.99 12.85
C SER A 370 5.40 -17.20 14.37
N PRO A 371 5.47 -16.12 15.19
CA PRO A 371 5.11 -14.74 14.88
C PRO A 371 6.26 -13.86 14.33
N ALA A 372 7.42 -14.44 13.99
CA ALA A 372 8.53 -13.66 13.45
C ALA A 372 8.20 -13.10 12.04
N PRO A 373 8.86 -12.02 11.59
CA PRO A 373 8.55 -11.41 10.29
C PRO A 373 8.67 -12.39 9.12
N HIS A 374 7.64 -12.40 8.27
CA HIS A 374 7.58 -13.10 7.00
C HIS A 374 6.62 -12.36 6.05
N THR A 375 6.60 -12.76 4.78
CA THR A 375 5.71 -12.15 3.78
C THR A 375 4.29 -12.66 3.96
N ARG A 376 3.29 -11.76 3.97
CA ARG A 376 1.88 -12.12 4.10
C ARG A 376 1.00 -11.31 3.17
N ILE A 377 0.05 -11.98 2.53
CA ILE A 377 -1.03 -11.32 1.80
C ILE A 377 -2.28 -11.30 2.70
N VAL A 378 -2.65 -10.10 3.14
CA VAL A 378 -3.74 -9.88 4.11
C VAL A 378 -4.99 -9.46 3.35
N LEU A 379 -6.03 -10.28 3.40
CA LEU A 379 -7.32 -10.00 2.76
C LEU A 379 -8.27 -9.36 3.78
N VAL A 380 -8.84 -8.20 3.46
CA VAL A 380 -9.76 -7.48 4.34
C VAL A 380 -11.05 -7.06 3.64
N ASN A 381 -12.07 -6.76 4.44
CA ASN A 381 -13.36 -6.21 4.01
C ASN A 381 -14.04 -6.97 2.86
N GLY A 382 -13.93 -8.31 2.88
CA GLY A 382 -14.57 -9.19 1.89
C GLY A 382 -13.69 -9.59 0.71
N ALA A 383 -12.39 -9.26 0.73
CA ALA A 383 -11.45 -9.73 -0.28
C ALA A 383 -11.30 -11.26 -0.19
N LYS A 384 -11.20 -11.90 -1.36
CA LYS A 384 -11.11 -13.36 -1.50
C LYS A 384 -9.87 -13.73 -2.29
N ALA A 385 -9.13 -14.74 -1.84
CA ALA A 385 -7.94 -15.25 -2.52
C ALA A 385 -8.29 -15.75 -3.93
N SER A 386 -9.51 -16.29 -4.11
CA SER A 386 -10.03 -16.69 -5.42
C SER A 386 -10.05 -15.55 -6.45
N ASN A 387 -10.13 -14.29 -6.02
CA ASN A 387 -10.15 -13.10 -6.88
C ASN A 387 -8.83 -12.31 -6.91
N VAL A 388 -7.75 -12.86 -6.37
CA VAL A 388 -6.41 -12.26 -6.40
C VAL A 388 -5.56 -13.02 -7.40
N PHE A 389 -4.89 -12.29 -8.29
CA PHE A 389 -4.09 -12.85 -9.38
C PHE A 389 -2.70 -12.21 -9.40
N TRP A 390 -1.69 -13.07 -9.42
CA TRP A 390 -0.29 -12.71 -9.45
C TRP A 390 0.30 -13.29 -10.74
N GLN A 391 0.52 -12.42 -11.72
CA GLN A 391 1.05 -12.80 -13.03
C GLN A 391 2.54 -12.52 -13.09
N ALA A 392 3.34 -13.57 -13.24
CA ALA A 392 4.76 -13.45 -13.56
C ALA A 392 4.99 -13.64 -15.06
N GLY A 393 5.66 -12.69 -15.71
CA GLY A 393 6.15 -12.84 -17.08
C GLY A 393 7.16 -13.98 -17.22
N SER A 394 7.94 -14.24 -16.16
CA SER A 394 8.87 -15.38 -16.07
C SER A 394 8.45 -16.35 -14.96
N SER A 395 9.26 -16.50 -13.91
CA SER A 395 9.03 -17.43 -12.81
C SER A 395 8.50 -16.72 -11.55
N ALA A 396 7.92 -17.46 -10.63
CA ALA A 396 7.54 -16.96 -9.31
C ALA A 396 8.26 -17.72 -8.19
N THR A 397 8.68 -17.00 -7.16
CA THR A 397 9.31 -17.57 -5.95
C THR A 397 8.56 -17.09 -4.72
N ILE A 398 7.99 -18.02 -3.97
CA ILE A 398 7.31 -17.76 -2.70
C ILE A 398 8.26 -18.14 -1.57
N GLY A 399 8.74 -17.12 -0.84
CA GLY A 399 9.79 -17.27 0.17
C GLY A 399 9.41 -18.12 1.39
N ASN A 400 10.43 -18.53 2.15
CA ASN A 400 10.27 -19.31 3.38
C ASN A 400 9.20 -18.73 4.30
N TYR A 401 8.32 -19.60 4.82
CA TYR A 401 7.24 -19.25 5.75
C TYR A 401 6.26 -18.18 5.25
N ALA A 402 6.27 -17.82 3.97
CA ALA A 402 5.33 -16.84 3.45
C ALA A 402 3.89 -17.38 3.49
N GLU A 403 2.94 -16.50 3.79
CA GLU A 403 1.49 -16.77 3.76
C GLU A 403 0.90 -16.12 2.51
N TRP A 404 0.80 -16.90 1.44
CA TRP A 404 0.46 -16.40 0.10
C TRP A 404 -1.01 -16.64 -0.26
N TYR A 405 -1.81 -15.57 -0.26
CA TYR A 405 -3.22 -15.60 -0.65
C TYR A 405 -3.39 -15.01 -2.06
N GLY A 406 -3.82 -15.83 -3.00
CA GLY A 406 -4.03 -15.48 -4.40
C GLY A 406 -3.50 -16.53 -5.38
N ASN A 407 -4.00 -16.48 -6.61
CA ASN A 407 -3.59 -17.36 -7.71
C ASN A 407 -2.29 -16.87 -8.33
N VAL A 408 -1.27 -17.72 -8.45
CA VAL A 408 -0.01 -17.43 -9.13
C VAL A 408 -0.03 -18.07 -10.51
N LEU A 409 0.08 -17.24 -11.54
CA LEU A 409 0.16 -17.68 -12.94
C LEU A 409 1.53 -17.24 -13.50
N ALA A 410 2.43 -18.19 -13.74
CA ALA A 410 3.80 -17.93 -14.15
C ALA A 410 4.07 -18.37 -15.60
N GLY A 411 4.85 -17.57 -16.33
CA GLY A 411 5.33 -17.91 -17.67
C GLY A 411 6.18 -19.18 -17.70
N ALA A 412 7.00 -19.37 -16.66
CA ALA A 412 7.93 -20.49 -16.49
C ALA A 412 7.69 -21.21 -15.14
N ASP A 413 8.67 -21.21 -14.24
CA ASP A 413 8.64 -22.02 -13.01
C ASP A 413 7.90 -21.34 -11.85
N ILE A 414 7.41 -22.14 -10.91
CA ILE A 414 6.96 -21.67 -9.60
C ILE A 414 7.72 -22.44 -8.51
N THR A 415 8.38 -21.72 -7.61
CA THR A 415 9.08 -22.29 -6.45
C THR A 415 8.41 -21.80 -5.16
N LEU A 416 7.97 -22.72 -4.31
CA LEU A 416 7.62 -22.43 -2.92
C LEU A 416 8.75 -22.96 -2.05
N GLN A 417 9.38 -22.07 -1.29
CA GLN A 417 10.45 -22.44 -0.37
C GLN A 417 9.90 -22.98 0.95
N THR A 418 10.79 -23.37 1.86
CA THR A 418 10.47 -24.14 3.07
C THR A 418 9.28 -23.57 3.84
N SER A 419 8.26 -24.41 4.06
CA SER A 419 7.10 -24.10 4.91
C SER A 419 6.27 -22.89 4.46
N ALA A 420 6.40 -22.44 3.21
CA ALA A 420 5.44 -21.50 2.64
C ALA A 420 4.04 -22.14 2.55
N VAL A 421 3.02 -21.35 2.87
CA VAL A 421 1.61 -21.73 2.77
C VAL A 421 0.97 -20.90 1.67
N SER A 422 0.22 -21.55 0.79
CA SER A 422 -0.58 -20.85 -0.21
C SER A 422 -2.05 -21.22 -0.17
N CYS A 423 -2.89 -20.18 -0.20
CA CYS A 423 -4.28 -20.26 -0.57
C CYS A 423 -4.47 -19.68 -1.97
N GLY A 424 -4.61 -20.54 -2.97
CA GLY A 424 -4.66 -20.11 -4.37
C GLY A 424 -4.40 -21.26 -5.34
N ARG A 425 -4.19 -20.90 -6.59
CA ARG A 425 -3.73 -21.81 -7.66
C ARG A 425 -2.28 -21.53 -8.00
N MET A 426 -1.52 -22.57 -8.32
CA MET A 426 -0.15 -22.47 -8.85
C MET A 426 -0.11 -23.01 -10.27
N PHE A 427 -0.03 -22.11 -11.25
CA PHE A 427 0.09 -22.46 -12.66
C PHE A 427 1.49 -22.12 -13.17
N ALA A 428 2.33 -23.15 -13.30
CA ALA A 428 3.65 -23.06 -13.90
C ALA A 428 3.59 -23.43 -15.39
N GLY A 429 4.30 -22.67 -16.21
CA GLY A 429 4.50 -22.95 -17.63
C GLY A 429 3.42 -22.39 -18.57
N ALA A 430 2.96 -21.16 -18.32
CA ALA A 430 2.01 -20.51 -19.21
C ALA A 430 2.57 -20.28 -20.63
N PHE A 431 3.86 -19.95 -20.75
CA PHE A 431 4.54 -19.68 -22.02
C PHE A 431 5.67 -20.66 -22.35
N THR A 432 6.51 -20.98 -21.37
CA THR A 432 7.61 -21.94 -21.54
C THR A 432 7.32 -23.21 -20.74
N SER A 433 8.17 -24.22 -20.88
CA SER A 433 8.17 -25.33 -19.92
C SER A 433 8.38 -24.76 -18.51
N GLY A 434 7.58 -25.20 -17.55
CA GLY A 434 7.57 -24.70 -16.18
C GLY A 434 7.35 -25.80 -15.16
N ALA A 435 8.27 -25.90 -14.20
CA ALA A 435 8.22 -26.83 -13.08
C ALA A 435 7.58 -26.18 -11.85
N LEU A 436 6.96 -27.00 -11.01
CA LEU A 436 6.65 -26.65 -9.63
C LEU A 436 7.75 -27.21 -8.71
N VAL A 437 8.27 -26.40 -7.80
CA VAL A 437 9.27 -26.82 -6.81
C VAL A 437 8.74 -26.53 -5.42
N PHE A 438 8.69 -27.55 -4.56
CA PHE A 438 8.16 -27.49 -3.20
C PHE A 438 9.17 -27.97 -2.16
N ASP A 439 9.09 -27.38 -0.97
CA ASP A 439 9.76 -27.82 0.25
C ASP A 439 8.83 -27.67 1.47
N THR A 440 8.23 -28.78 1.92
CA THR A 440 7.36 -28.85 3.11
C THR A 440 6.22 -27.81 3.08
N ASN A 441 5.51 -27.72 1.96
CA ASN A 441 4.51 -26.67 1.74
C ASN A 441 3.08 -27.12 2.01
N THR A 442 2.18 -26.17 2.18
CA THR A 442 0.74 -26.42 2.07
C THR A 442 0.17 -25.55 0.95
N VAL A 443 -0.45 -26.17 -0.06
CA VAL A 443 -1.14 -25.45 -1.14
C VAL A 443 -2.61 -25.84 -1.13
N SER A 444 -3.50 -24.86 -1.05
CA SER A 444 -4.94 -25.11 -0.99
C SER A 444 -5.69 -24.28 -2.01
N LEU A 445 -6.56 -24.95 -2.78
CA LEU A 445 -7.55 -24.28 -3.60
C LEU A 445 -8.46 -23.42 -2.70
N PRO A 446 -8.75 -22.16 -3.07
CA PRO A 446 -9.70 -21.34 -2.33
C PRO A 446 -11.05 -22.04 -2.16
N GLY A 447 -11.56 -22.09 -0.93
CA GLY A 447 -12.81 -22.75 -0.57
C GLY A 447 -12.74 -24.27 -0.39
N HIS A 448 -11.56 -24.89 -0.49
CA HIS A 448 -11.43 -26.33 -0.21
C HIS A 448 -11.70 -26.64 1.28
N LEU A 449 -12.36 -27.76 1.58
CA LEU A 449 -12.78 -28.12 2.94
C LEU A 449 -11.62 -28.26 3.94
N GLN A 450 -10.44 -28.58 3.44
CA GLN A 450 -9.20 -28.72 4.22
C GLN A 450 -8.25 -27.52 4.07
N ALA A 451 -8.73 -26.42 3.46
CA ALA A 451 -7.93 -25.22 3.34
C ALA A 451 -7.78 -24.51 4.69
N PRO A 452 -6.69 -23.74 4.90
CA PRO A 452 -6.53 -22.90 6.08
C PRO A 452 -7.70 -21.92 6.27
N ALA A 453 -7.95 -21.53 7.52
CA ALA A 453 -8.96 -20.53 7.82
C ALA A 453 -8.71 -19.22 7.05
N GLY A 454 -9.75 -18.67 6.42
CA GLY A 454 -9.63 -17.49 5.57
C GLY A 454 -9.32 -17.78 4.10
N CYS A 455 -9.09 -19.04 3.72
CA CYS A 455 -8.84 -19.41 2.34
C CYS A 455 -10.13 -19.53 1.51
N ASN A 456 -10.65 -18.40 1.01
CA ASN A 456 -11.92 -18.30 0.25
C ASN A 456 -11.75 -17.61 -1.11
#